data_AF-A0A1F6TH02-F1
#
_entry.id   AF-A0A1F6TH02-F1
#
_cell.length_a   1.000
_cell.length_b   1.000
_cell.length_c   1.000
_cell.angle_alpha   90.00
_cell.angle_beta   90.00
_cell.angle_gamma   90.00
#
_symmetry.space_group_name_H-M   'P 1'
#
loop_
_entity.id
_entity.type
_entity.pdbx_description
1 polymer ?
#
loop_
_entity_poly.entity_id
_entity_poly.type
_entity_poly.pdbx_seq_one_letter_code
_entity_poly.pdbx_strand_id
1 'polypeptide(L)'
;MAVLLLLGLFQLPAATHARDAAELEQLRQAAEQGDPDARYEMGVLYEYGFQLPKNKPPALAWYMLAANQGHARAARKRDALKGAMTAAEVAEAERLMLEYAGRKAAPAPVPPAAPPAESPDDAPSTPDQPPAR
;
A
#
# COMPACT_ATOMS: atom_id res chain seq x y z
N MET A 1 11.34 0.40 -61.89
CA MET A 1 10.16 1.00 -61.21
C MET A 1 9.54 -0.12 -60.39
N ALA A 2 9.46 -0.12 -59.05
CA ALA A 2 9.17 0.97 -58.13
C ALA A 2 10.00 0.91 -56.81
N VAL A 3 10.47 2.10 -56.44
CA VAL A 3 10.83 2.73 -55.15
C VAL A 3 10.96 1.86 -53.88
N LEU A 4 12.17 1.93 -53.29
CA LEU A 4 12.53 1.65 -51.89
C LEU A 4 11.91 2.70 -50.94
N LEU A 5 11.31 2.28 -49.82
CA LEU A 5 11.04 3.16 -48.67
C LEU A 5 11.61 2.53 -47.38
N LEU A 6 12.59 3.25 -46.82
CA LEU A 6 13.39 2.94 -45.64
C LEU A 6 12.61 3.15 -44.32
N LEU A 7 12.83 2.22 -43.38
CA LEU A 7 12.90 2.37 -41.92
C LEU A 7 11.94 3.36 -41.22
N GLY A 8 10.92 2.82 -40.53
CA GLY A 8 10.12 3.51 -39.51
C GLY A 8 10.15 2.75 -38.18
N LEU A 9 10.66 3.41 -37.15
CA LEU A 9 10.92 2.94 -35.78
C LEU A 9 9.85 2.02 -35.16
N PHE A 10 10.34 0.92 -34.58
CA PHE A 10 10.16 0.55 -33.16
C PHE A 10 9.24 1.49 -32.37
N GLN A 11 7.93 1.26 -32.40
CA GLN A 11 6.97 1.87 -31.47
C GLN A 11 6.65 0.84 -30.38
N LEU A 12 7.40 1.01 -29.28
CA LEU A 12 7.22 0.63 -27.87
C LEU A 12 6.14 -0.42 -27.55
N PRO A 13 6.49 -1.50 -26.82
CA PRO A 13 5.49 -2.44 -26.34
C PRO A 13 4.54 -1.72 -25.37
N ALA A 14 3.24 -1.73 -25.67
CA ALA A 14 2.17 -1.41 -24.71
C ALA A 14 2.04 -2.51 -23.62
N ALA A 15 3.16 -3.04 -23.13
CA ALA A 15 3.22 -4.22 -22.26
C ALA A 15 3.96 -3.97 -20.94
N THR A 16 4.21 -2.70 -20.57
CA THR A 16 4.78 -2.39 -19.27
C THR A 16 3.70 -2.46 -18.18
N HIS A 17 2.56 -1.79 -18.35
CA HIS A 17 1.50 -1.76 -17.31
C HIS A 17 0.76 -3.09 -17.09
N ALA A 18 0.60 -3.92 -18.13
CA ALA A 18 -0.10 -5.21 -18.00
C ALA A 18 0.75 -6.27 -17.27
N ARG A 19 2.08 -6.15 -17.34
CA ARG A 19 3.02 -7.02 -16.62
C ARG A 19 3.01 -6.70 -15.13
N ASP A 20 3.05 -5.41 -14.80
CA ASP A 20 3.01 -4.91 -13.43
C ASP A 20 1.73 -5.39 -12.71
N ALA A 21 0.57 -5.25 -13.36
CA ALA A 21 -0.72 -5.70 -12.80
C ALA A 21 -0.80 -7.23 -12.60
N ALA A 22 -0.20 -8.02 -13.52
CA ALA A 22 -0.13 -9.47 -13.38
C ALA A 22 0.80 -9.89 -12.24
N GLU A 23 1.90 -9.15 -12.02
CA GLU A 23 2.84 -9.39 -10.92
C GLU A 23 2.19 -9.10 -9.55
N LEU A 24 1.44 -8.00 -9.43
CA LEU A 24 0.67 -7.71 -8.21
C LEU A 24 -0.38 -8.79 -7.91
N GLU A 25 -1.08 -9.27 -8.94
CA GLU A 25 -2.09 -10.31 -8.78
C GLU A 25 -1.48 -11.64 -8.33
N GLN A 26 -0.33 -12.04 -8.89
CA GLN A 26 0.40 -13.24 -8.44
C GLN A 26 0.89 -13.09 -7.00
N LEU A 27 1.42 -11.93 -6.65
CA LEU A 27 1.87 -11.63 -5.29
C LEU A 27 0.73 -11.72 -4.28
N ARG A 28 -0.42 -11.14 -4.63
CA ARG A 28 -1.66 -11.18 -3.85
C ARG A 28 -2.11 -12.61 -3.61
N GLN A 29 -2.12 -13.44 -4.65
CA GLN A 29 -2.47 -14.86 -4.54
C GLN A 29 -1.51 -15.64 -3.62
N ALA A 30 -0.20 -15.39 -3.71
CA ALA A 30 0.78 -16.01 -2.81
C ALA A 30 0.57 -15.57 -1.35
N ALA A 31 0.31 -14.28 -1.12
CA ALA A 31 0.04 -13.74 0.21
C ALA A 31 -1.23 -14.34 0.83
N GLU A 32 -2.27 -14.57 0.02
CA GLU A 32 -3.51 -15.25 0.41
C GLU A 32 -3.30 -16.71 0.76
N GLN A 33 -2.38 -17.39 0.09
CA GLN A 33 -2.03 -18.78 0.37
C GLN A 33 -1.23 -18.96 1.67
N GLY A 34 -0.78 -17.89 2.30
CA GLY A 34 0.02 -17.98 3.52
C GLY A 34 1.44 -17.49 3.39
N ASP A 35 1.93 -17.21 2.17
CA ASP A 35 3.36 -16.96 1.96
C ASP A 35 3.82 -15.73 2.78
N PRO A 36 4.71 -15.90 3.77
CA PRO A 36 5.19 -14.81 4.60
C PRO A 36 5.99 -13.77 3.83
N ASP A 37 6.70 -14.15 2.77
CA ASP A 37 7.48 -13.23 1.93
C ASP A 37 6.51 -12.41 1.08
N ALA A 38 5.51 -13.05 0.47
CA ALA A 38 4.49 -12.33 -0.31
C ALA A 38 3.66 -11.37 0.57
N ARG A 39 3.31 -11.78 1.80
CA ARG A 39 2.65 -10.90 2.78
C ARG A 39 3.54 -9.72 3.16
N TYR A 40 4.85 -9.92 3.30
CA TYR A 40 5.77 -8.81 3.54
C TYR A 40 5.80 -7.83 2.36
N GLU A 41 5.92 -8.33 1.13
CA GLU A 41 5.96 -7.49 -0.06
C GLU A 41 4.64 -6.72 -0.26
N MET A 42 3.48 -7.33 0.00
CA MET A 42 2.20 -6.61 0.02
C MET A 42 2.22 -5.42 1.02
N GLY A 43 2.81 -5.62 2.19
CA GLY A 43 3.02 -4.53 3.17
C GLY A 43 3.89 -3.40 2.61
N VAL A 44 4.97 -3.75 1.89
CA VAL A 44 5.87 -2.78 1.23
C VAL A 44 5.12 -1.98 0.16
N LEU A 45 4.31 -2.64 -0.67
CA LEU A 45 3.54 -1.97 -1.72
C LEU A 45 2.58 -0.91 -1.16
N TYR A 46 1.88 -1.22 -0.06
CA TYR A 46 1.04 -0.25 0.65
C TYR A 46 1.83 0.81 1.42
N GLU A 47 3.02 0.52 1.96
CA GLU A 47 3.84 1.50 2.69
C GLU A 47 4.39 2.59 1.78
N TYR A 48 4.81 2.21 0.56
CA TYR A 48 5.46 3.12 -0.39
C TYR A 48 4.55 3.58 -1.53
N GLY A 49 3.44 2.90 -1.77
CA GLY A 49 2.50 3.26 -2.82
C GLY A 49 2.92 2.77 -4.22
N PHE A 50 3.52 1.58 -4.31
CA PHE A 50 3.88 0.99 -5.59
C PHE A 50 2.71 0.18 -6.14
N GLN A 51 2.11 0.64 -7.24
CA GLN A 51 0.92 0.06 -7.89
C GLN A 51 -0.37 0.08 -7.04
N LEU A 52 -0.24 0.22 -5.72
CA LEU A 52 -1.30 0.46 -4.75
C LEU A 52 -1.15 1.88 -4.18
N PRO A 53 -2.22 2.53 -3.71
CA PRO A 53 -2.08 3.79 -3.01
C PRO A 53 -1.41 3.57 -1.65
N LYS A 54 -0.59 4.54 -1.25
CA LYS A 54 0.08 4.52 0.05
C LYS A 54 -0.95 4.53 1.18
N ASN A 55 -0.92 3.54 2.06
CA ASN A 55 -1.86 3.43 3.18
C ASN A 55 -1.26 2.61 4.34
N LYS A 56 -1.18 3.20 5.54
CA LYS A 56 -0.50 2.61 6.71
C LYS A 56 -1.29 1.44 7.34
N PRO A 57 -2.60 1.55 7.64
CA PRO A 57 -3.39 0.42 8.16
C PRO A 57 -3.26 -0.91 7.39
N PRO A 58 -3.48 -0.97 6.06
CA PRO A 58 -3.31 -2.23 5.32
C PRO A 58 -1.85 -2.69 5.26
N ALA A 59 -0.88 -1.77 5.19
CA ALA A 59 0.55 -2.14 5.27
C ALA A 59 0.87 -2.84 6.60
N LEU A 60 0.41 -2.27 7.72
CA LEU A 60 0.61 -2.85 9.05
C LEU A 60 -0.08 -4.23 9.17
N ALA A 61 -1.30 -4.38 8.66
CA ALA A 61 -2.02 -5.65 8.67
C ALA A 61 -1.24 -6.77 7.95
N TRP A 62 -0.70 -6.49 6.77
CA TRP A 62 0.12 -7.43 6.02
C TRP A 62 1.42 -7.79 6.74
N TYR A 63 2.10 -6.80 7.34
CA TYR A 63 3.28 -7.05 8.16
C TYR A 63 2.98 -7.87 9.41
N MET A 64 1.82 -7.69 10.05
CA MET A 64 1.39 -8.51 11.18
C MET A 64 1.21 -9.98 10.78
N LEU A 65 0.58 -10.25 9.62
CA LEU A 65 0.41 -11.62 9.12
C LEU A 65 1.74 -12.30 8.80
N ALA A 66 2.66 -11.59 8.14
CA ALA A 66 4.00 -12.11 7.87
C ALA A 66 4.79 -12.35 9.18
N ALA A 67 4.74 -11.39 10.12
CA ALA A 67 5.43 -11.49 11.40
C ALA A 67 4.92 -12.65 12.27
N ASN A 68 3.62 -12.92 12.24
CA ASN A 68 3.01 -14.06 12.95
C ASN A 68 3.50 -15.42 12.47
N GLN A 69 4.07 -15.48 11.26
CA GLN A 69 4.70 -16.68 10.69
C GLN A 69 6.22 -16.68 10.86
N GLY A 70 6.78 -15.76 11.66
CA GLY A 70 8.21 -15.69 11.94
C GLY A 70 9.02 -14.86 10.96
N HIS A 71 8.39 -14.10 10.04
CA HIS A 71 9.13 -13.26 9.09
C HIS A 71 9.79 -12.06 9.80
N ALA A 72 11.11 -12.16 10.04
CA ALA A 72 11.85 -11.22 10.88
C ALA A 72 11.85 -9.77 10.36
N ARG A 73 11.93 -9.56 9.04
CA ARG A 73 11.86 -8.19 8.45
C ARG A 73 10.47 -7.58 8.60
N ALA A 74 9.42 -8.40 8.49
CA ALA A 74 8.05 -7.94 8.70
C ALA A 74 7.82 -7.55 10.16
N ALA A 75 8.34 -8.30 11.13
CA ALA A 75 8.24 -7.91 12.54
C ALA A 75 8.87 -6.53 12.80
N ARG A 76 10.06 -6.27 12.25
CA ARG A 76 10.71 -4.95 12.35
C ARG A 76 9.87 -3.85 11.72
N LYS A 77 9.34 -4.09 10.51
CA LYS A 77 8.48 -3.13 9.80
C LYS A 77 7.17 -2.87 10.54
N ARG A 78 6.52 -3.91 11.05
CA ARG A 78 5.32 -3.84 11.91
C ARG A 78 5.58 -2.93 13.12
N ASP A 79 6.66 -3.18 13.86
CA ASP A 79 6.94 -2.45 15.09
C ASP A 79 7.26 -0.97 14.81
N ALA A 80 8.05 -0.70 13.77
CA ALA A 80 8.36 0.66 13.33
C ALA A 80 7.10 1.42 12.89
N LEU A 81 6.24 0.78 12.09
CA LEU A 81 5.03 1.40 11.56
C LEU A 81 3.99 1.62 12.66
N LYS A 82 3.80 0.64 13.55
CA LYS A 82 2.88 0.74 14.70
C LYS A 82 3.27 1.89 15.65
N GLY A 83 4.57 2.16 15.82
CA GLY A 83 5.05 3.29 16.61
C GLY A 83 4.76 4.67 15.99
N ALA A 84 4.50 4.74 14.68
CA ALA A 84 4.24 5.97 13.93
C ALA A 84 2.75 6.15 13.55
N MET A 85 1.86 5.35 14.15
CA MET A 85 0.42 5.34 13.88
C MET A 85 -0.37 5.70 15.15
N THR A 86 -1.55 6.26 14.95
CA THR A 86 -2.53 6.48 16.02
C THR A 86 -3.15 5.16 16.47
N ALA A 87 -3.72 5.14 17.69
CA ALA A 87 -4.43 3.98 18.19
C ALA A 87 -5.61 3.57 17.28
N ALA A 88 -6.28 4.53 16.65
CA ALA A 88 -7.38 4.27 15.72
C ALA A 88 -6.89 3.56 14.44
N GLU A 89 -5.80 4.04 13.84
CA GLU A 89 -5.19 3.40 12.66
C GLU A 89 -4.65 2.00 12.98
N VAL A 90 -4.09 1.79 14.18
CA VAL A 90 -3.66 0.46 14.63
C VAL A 90 -4.86 -0.48 14.81
N ALA A 91 -5.95 -0.01 15.40
CA ALA A 91 -7.17 -0.79 15.54
C ALA A 91 -7.79 -1.16 14.18
N GLU A 92 -7.69 -0.25 13.20
CA GLU A 92 -8.07 -0.55 11.81
C GLU A 92 -7.18 -1.64 11.21
N ALA A 93 -5.85 -1.55 11.38
CA ALA A 93 -4.92 -2.59 10.91
C ALA A 93 -5.22 -3.97 11.52
N GLU A 94 -5.56 -4.02 12.81
CA GLU A 94 -5.93 -5.26 13.51
C GLU A 94 -7.24 -5.86 12.96
N ARG A 95 -8.22 -5.02 12.61
CA ARG A 95 -9.45 -5.46 11.92
C ARG A 95 -9.14 -6.01 10.54
N LEU A 96 -8.33 -5.30 9.75
CA LEU A 96 -7.92 -5.71 8.40
C LEU A 96 -7.13 -7.03 8.45
N MET A 97 -6.25 -7.20 9.44
CA MET A 97 -5.50 -8.43 9.62
C MET A 97 -6.43 -9.64 9.81
N LEU A 98 -7.47 -9.51 10.63
CA LEU A 98 -8.47 -10.55 10.84
C LEU A 98 -9.25 -10.85 9.56
N GLU A 99 -9.60 -9.82 8.77
CA GLU A 99 -10.23 -9.99 7.47
C GLU A 99 -9.32 -10.77 6.50
N TYR A 100 -8.07 -10.34 6.37
CA TYR A 100 -7.07 -10.95 5.50
C TYR A 100 -6.69 -12.38 5.93
N ALA A 101 -6.78 -12.69 7.23
CA ALA A 101 -6.56 -14.05 7.76
C ALA A 101 -7.78 -14.97 7.61
N GLY A 102 -8.99 -14.43 7.78
CA GLY A 102 -10.25 -15.19 7.75
C GLY A 102 -10.74 -15.49 6.33
N ARG A 103 -10.37 -14.63 5.38
CA ARG A 103 -10.44 -14.97 3.97
C ARG A 103 -9.26 -15.88 3.65
N LYS A 104 -9.48 -17.02 2.97
CA LYS A 104 -8.41 -17.68 2.17
C LYS A 104 -7.91 -16.77 1.01
N ALA A 105 -8.13 -15.46 1.08
CA ALA A 105 -8.77 -14.72 0.01
C ALA A 105 -8.54 -13.19 0.04
N ALA A 106 -8.65 -12.65 -1.17
CA ALA A 106 -8.84 -11.28 -1.62
C ALA A 106 -8.64 -10.14 -0.61
N PRO A 107 -7.72 -9.18 -0.86
CA PRO A 107 -7.75 -7.92 -0.13
C PRO A 107 -9.13 -7.29 -0.30
N ALA A 108 -9.65 -6.73 0.79
CA ALA A 108 -10.77 -5.80 0.75
C ALA A 108 -10.55 -4.79 -0.39
N PRO A 109 -11.62 -4.23 -0.99
CA PRO A 109 -11.45 -3.04 -1.84
C PRO A 109 -10.57 -2.07 -1.06
N VAL A 110 -9.49 -1.61 -1.71
CA VAL A 110 -8.56 -0.65 -1.12
C VAL A 110 -9.42 0.42 -0.46
N PRO A 111 -9.39 0.57 0.89
CA PRO A 111 -10.23 1.56 1.53
C PRO A 111 -9.92 2.89 0.83
N PRO A 112 -10.95 3.68 0.45
CA PRO A 112 -10.72 4.95 -0.24
C PRO A 112 -9.64 5.67 0.56
N ALA A 113 -8.57 6.07 -0.14
CA ALA A 113 -7.39 6.64 0.48
C ALA A 113 -7.85 7.52 1.64
N ALA A 114 -7.43 7.20 2.87
CA ALA A 114 -7.71 8.06 4.00
C ALA A 114 -7.42 9.48 3.54
N PRO A 115 -8.34 10.45 3.76
CA PRO A 115 -8.11 11.82 3.33
C PRO A 115 -6.70 12.18 3.79
N PRO A 116 -5.88 12.81 2.93
CA PRO A 116 -4.52 13.16 3.29
C PRO A 116 -4.59 13.76 4.68
N ALA A 117 -3.86 13.17 5.64
CA ALA A 117 -3.83 13.70 6.99
C ALA A 117 -3.57 15.19 6.83
N GLU A 118 -4.55 16.03 7.20
CA GLU A 118 -4.37 17.47 7.15
C GLU A 118 -3.07 17.74 7.87
N SER A 119 -2.12 18.36 7.16
CA SER A 119 -0.88 18.79 7.77
C SER A 119 -1.27 19.54 9.04
N PRO A 120 -0.62 19.31 10.20
CA PRO A 120 -0.93 20.11 11.39
C PRO A 120 -0.73 21.63 11.15
N ASP A 121 -0.04 21.99 10.06
CA ASP A 121 0.13 23.36 9.57
C ASP A 121 -1.07 23.95 8.79
N ASP A 122 -2.08 23.15 8.42
CA ASP A 122 -3.31 23.60 7.71
C ASP A 122 -4.49 23.90 8.65
N ALA A 123 -4.27 23.84 9.98
CA ALA A 123 -5.27 24.37 10.92
C ALA A 123 -5.50 25.85 10.58
N PRO A 124 -6.77 26.31 10.43
CA PRO A 124 -7.04 27.71 10.17
C PRO A 124 -6.41 28.51 11.30
N SER A 125 -5.41 29.32 10.94
CA SER A 125 -4.81 30.30 11.84
C SER A 125 -5.96 31.07 12.47
N THR A 126 -6.13 30.89 13.78
CA THR A 126 -7.19 31.56 14.53
C THR A 126 -7.06 33.06 14.24
N PRO A 127 -8.13 33.75 13.81
CA PRO A 127 -8.05 35.18 13.57
C PRO A 127 -7.54 35.86 14.85
N ASP A 128 -6.46 36.62 14.70
CA ASP A 128 -5.87 37.46 15.73
C ASP A 128 -6.98 38.32 16.33
N GLN A 129 -7.39 37.99 17.56
CA GLN A 129 -8.44 38.70 18.26
C GLN A 129 -7.83 40.03 18.71
N PRO A 130 -8.29 41.19 18.21
CA PRO A 130 -7.69 42.46 18.60
C PRO A 130 -7.87 42.65 20.12
N PRO A 131 -6.90 43.30 20.79
CA PRO A 131 -6.95 43.47 22.23
C PRO A 131 -8.22 44.22 22.62
N ALA A 132 -8.92 43.67 23.62
CA ALA A 132 -10.10 44.29 24.19
C ALA A 132 -9.76 45.72 24.68
N ARG A 133 -10.58 46.68 24.29
CA ARG A 133 -10.51 48.07 24.76
C ARG A 133 -11.00 48.20 26.20
#